data_AF-A0A846TAF9-F1
#
_entry.id   AF-A0A846TAF9-F1
#
_cell.length_a   1.000
_cell.length_b   1.000
_cell.length_c   1.000
_cell.angle_alpha   90.00
_cell.angle_beta   90.00
_cell.angle_gamma   90.00
#
_symmetry.space_group_name_H-M   'P 1'
#
loop_
_entity.id
_entity.type
_entity.pdbx_description
1 polymer ?
#
loop_
_entity_poly.entity_id
_entity_poly.type
_entity_poly.pdbx_seq_one_letter_code
_entity_poly.pdbx_strand_id
1 'polypeptide(L)' 'MLDINIERLSSYQKDFEKGFKEGFEKGQQRKAVEIAQKLLAMNFSLEQIAAITQLSLAQIATLEK' A
#
# COMPACT_ATOMS: atom_id res chain seq x y z
N MET A 1 41.05 6.88 8.27
CA MET A 1 39.69 6.60 8.80
C MET A 1 38.74 7.44 7.99
N LEU A 2 37.63 6.88 7.50
CA LEU A 2 36.59 7.68 6.84
C LEU A 2 35.86 8.45 7.94
N ASP A 3 36.04 9.77 8.00
CA ASP A 3 35.20 10.68 8.78
C ASP A 3 33.80 10.70 8.16
N ILE A 4 32.98 9.72 8.55
CA ILE A 4 31.57 9.70 8.17
C ILE A 4 30.91 10.82 8.97
N ASN A 5 30.60 11.91 8.29
CA ASN A 5 29.88 13.05 8.86
C ASN A 5 28.50 12.58 9.38
N ILE A 6 28.35 12.59 10.71
CA ILE A 6 27.17 12.05 11.42
C ILE A 6 25.86 12.77 11.04
N GLU A 7 25.92 14.02 10.61
CA GLU A 7 24.73 14.77 10.14
C GLU A 7 24.18 14.23 8.81
N ARG A 8 25.04 13.68 7.96
CA ARG A 8 24.62 13.05 6.70
C ARG A 8 23.92 11.72 6.98
N LEU A 9 24.43 10.92 7.92
CA LEU A 9 23.80 9.64 8.31
C LEU A 9 22.36 9.84 8.80
N SER A 10 22.11 10.86 9.62
CA SER A 10 20.79 11.13 10.18
C SER A 10 19.78 11.67 9.16
N SER A 11 20.24 12.42 8.14
CA SER A 11 19.40 12.82 7.00
C SER A 11 19.09 11.64 6.08
N TYR A 12 20.09 10.83 5.71
CA TYR A 12 19.88 9.61 4.93
C TYR A 12 18.91 8.63 5.59
N GLN A 13 18.99 8.44 6.92
CA GLN A 13 18.06 7.58 7.65
C GLN A 13 16.62 8.09 7.55
N LYS A 14 16.40 9.39 7.70
CA LYS A 14 15.05 9.99 7.58
C LYS A 14 14.48 9.84 6.18
N ASP A 15 15.29 10.08 5.16
CA ASP A 15 14.84 9.97 3.77
C ASP A 15 14.58 8.51 3.38
N PHE A 16 15.42 7.59 3.86
CA PHE A 16 15.19 6.15 3.70
C PHE A 16 13.91 5.69 4.39
N GLU A 17 13.69 6.10 5.65
CA GLU A 17 12.49 5.72 6.40
C GLU A 17 11.21 6.23 5.73
N LYS A 18 11.22 7.47 5.22
CA LYS A 18 10.11 8.02 4.43
C LYS A 18 9.87 7.22 3.17
N GLY A 19 10.90 6.98 2.36
CA GLY A 19 10.79 6.24 1.10
C GLY A 19 10.32 4.79 1.34
N PHE A 20 10.82 4.15 2.39
CA PHE A 20 10.40 2.82 2.79
C PHE A 20 8.93 2.79 3.21
N LYS A 21 8.51 3.72 4.08
CA LYS A 21 7.11 3.81 4.55
C LYS A 21 6.15 4.07 3.38
N GLU A 22 6.47 5.02 2.50
CA GLU A 22 5.66 5.29 1.31
C GLU A 22 5.59 4.09 0.37
N GLY A 23 6.71 3.41 0.12
CA GLY A 23 6.77 2.23 -0.73
C GLY A 23 5.95 1.08 -0.15
N PHE A 24 6.05 0.86 1.16
CA PHE A 24 5.27 -0.15 1.86
C PHE A 24 3.77 0.15 1.81
N GLU A 25 3.34 1.38 2.08
CA GLU A 25 1.93 1.77 2.03
C GLU A 25 1.34 1.65 0.62
N LYS A 26 2.07 2.11 -0.41
CA LYS A 26 1.68 1.95 -1.82
C LYS A 26 1.59 0.46 -2.21
N GLY A 27 2.51 -0.37 -1.73
CA GLY A 27 2.49 -1.82 -1.96
C GLY A 27 1.27 -2.50 -1.34
N GLN A 28 0.97 -2.17 -0.08
CA GLN A 28 -0.21 -2.67 0.63
C GLN A 28 -1.51 -2.27 -0.09
N GLN A 29 -1.63 -1.00 -0.51
CA GLN A 29 -2.80 -0.53 -1.26
C GLN A 29 -2.97 -1.25 -2.60
N ARG A 30 -1.89 -1.40 -3.38
CA ARG A 30 -1.94 -2.14 -4.66
C ARG A 30 -2.39 -3.59 -4.46
N LYS A 31 -1.82 -4.26 -3.45
CA LYS A 31 -2.19 -5.65 -3.12
C LYS A 31 -3.67 -5.77 -2.73
N ALA A 32 -4.19 -4.83 -1.94
CA ALA A 32 -5.61 -4.81 -1.57
C ALA A 32 -6.52 -4.67 -2.81
N VAL A 33 -6.15 -3.80 -3.75
CA VAL A 33 -6.86 -3.61 -5.02
C VAL A 33 -6.81 -4.87 -5.89
N GLU A 34 -5.65 -5.50 -6.04
CA GLU A 34 -5.51 -6.75 -6.81
C GLU A 34 -6.34 -7.89 -6.23
N ILE A 35 -6.39 -8.01 -4.89
CA ILE A 35 -7.24 -9.00 -4.22
C ILE A 35 -8.72 -8.67 -4.47
N ALA A 36 -9.12 -7.40 -4.36
CA ALA A 36 -10.50 -6.99 -4.63
C ALA A 36 -10.93 -7.31 -6.06
N GLN A 37 -10.08 -7.06 -7.06
CA GLN A 37 -10.34 -7.43 -8.46
C GLN A 37 -10.51 -8.95 -8.65
N LYS A 38 -9.66 -9.75 -8.00
CA LYS A 38 -9.78 -11.22 -8.05
C LYS A 38 -11.08 -11.71 -7.40
N LEU A 39 -11.48 -11.13 -6.28
CA LEU A 39 -12.72 -11.48 -5.60
C LEU A 39 -13.96 -11.05 -6.41
N LEU A 40 -13.91 -9.88 -7.06
CA LEU A 40 -14.94 -9.44 -8.01
C LEU A 40 -15.09 -10.45 -9.16
N ALA A 41 -13.98 -10.88 -9.76
CA ALA A 41 -13.99 -11.88 -10.83
C ALA A 41 -14.54 -13.25 -10.37
N MET A 42 -14.50 -13.53 -9.08
CA MET A 42 -15.09 -14.72 -8.45
C MET A 42 -16.56 -14.54 -8.04
N ASN A 43 -17.20 -13.41 -8.39
CA ASN A 43 -18.58 -13.05 -8.04
C ASN A 43 -18.84 -12.91 -6.53
N PHE A 44 -17.84 -12.49 -5.74
CA PHE A 44 -18.08 -12.09 -4.35
C PHE A 44 -18.86 -10.77 -4.29
N SER A 45 -19.66 -10.58 -3.24
CA SER A 45 -20.38 -9.32 -3.05
C SER A 45 -19.43 -8.20 -2.61
N LEU A 46 -19.76 -6.95 -2.95
CA LEU A 46 -18.97 -5.78 -2.57
C LEU A 46 -18.73 -5.69 -1.05
N GLU A 47 -19.72 -6.11 -0.25
CA GLU A 47 -19.64 -6.16 1.21
C GLU A 47 -18.60 -7.18 1.71
N GLN A 48 -18.58 -8.37 1.10
CA GLN A 48 -17.58 -9.40 1.41
C GLN A 48 -16.17 -8.93 1.01
N ILE A 49 -16.05 -8.28 -0.14
CA ILE A 49 -14.78 -7.76 -0.63
C ILE A 49 -14.26 -6.65 0.28
N ALA A 50 -15.12 -5.76 0.75
CA ALA A 50 -14.77 -4.73 1.72
C ALA A 50 -14.30 -5.33 3.04
N ALA A 51 -14.98 -6.37 3.53
CA ALA A 51 -14.59 -7.06 4.75
C ALA A 51 -13.21 -7.73 4.65
N ILE A 52 -12.85 -8.28 3.48
CA ILE A 52 -11.57 -8.98 3.27
C ILE A 52 -10.42 -8.01 2.99
N THR A 53 -10.66 -7.02 2.13
CA THR A 53 -9.59 -6.13 1.63
C THR A 53 -9.44 -4.84 2.45
N GLN A 54 -10.36 -4.60 3.39
CA GLN A 54 -10.47 -3.37 4.17
C GLN A 54 -10.59 -2.10 3.30
N LEU A 55 -10.95 -2.28 2.02
CA LEU A 55 -11.28 -1.18 1.12
C LEU A 55 -12.70 -0.72 1.36
N SER A 56 -12.95 0.56 1.10
CA SER A 56 -14.31 1.09 1.13
C SER A 56 -15.12 0.59 -0.07
N LEU A 57 -16.43 0.47 0.10
CA LEU A 57 -17.35 0.11 -0.99
C LEU A 57 -17.19 1.04 -2.21
N ALA A 58 -16.93 2.33 -1.97
CA ALA A 58 -16.67 3.30 -3.04
C ALA A 58 -15.41 2.96 -3.85
N GLN A 59 -14.32 2.58 -3.18
CA GLN A 59 -13.10 2.14 -3.87
C GLN A 59 -13.35 0.87 -4.67
N ILE A 60 -14.07 -0.11 -4.12
CA ILE A 60 -14.34 -1.37 -4.83
C ILE A 60 -15.26 -1.13 -6.03
N ALA A 61 -16.27 -0.27 -5.90
CA ALA A 61 -17.15 0.11 -7.02
C ALA A 61 -16.39 0.79 -8.17
N THR A 62 -15.28 1.50 -7.89
CA THR A 62 -14.42 2.04 -8.96
C THR A 62 -13.62 0.99 -9.71
N LEU A 63 -13.46 -0.22 -9.14
CA LEU A 63 -12.74 -1.34 -9.76
C LEU A 63 -13.64 -2.18 -10.68
N GLU A 64 -14.96 -2.01 -10.61
CA GLU A 64 -15.94 -2.69 -11.49
C GLU A 64 -16.03 -2.09 -12.91
N LYS A 65 -15.20 -1.09 -13.24
CA LYS A 65 -15.18 -0.43 -14.55
C LYS A 65 -14.44 -1.22 -15.63
#